data_AF-A0A1B2JCG2-F1
#
_entry.id   AF-A0A1B2JCG2-F1
#
_cell.length_a   1.000
_cell.length_b   1.000
_cell.length_c   1.000
_cell.angle_alpha   90.00
_cell.angle_beta   90.00
_cell.angle_gamma   90.00
#
_symmetry.space_group_name_H-M   'P 1'
#
loop_
_entity.id
_entity.type
_entity.pdbx_description
1 polymer ?
#
loop_
_entity_poly.entity_id
_entity_poly.type
_entity_poly.pdbx_seq_one_letter_code
_entity_poly.pdbx_strand_id
1 'polypeptide(L)'
;MSHDLTLRHTYPPYSFSSVLRCDCRAHYPVFSSVTLVRKKNFFFNLPDHTKMPSLKTFKTKQKLGKAQKQNRPLPQWVRLRTNNKNRYNAKRRHWKRTKLGI
;
A
#
# COMPACT_ATOMS: atom_id res chain seq x y z
N MET A 1 57.18 -7.37 -31.70
CA MET A 1 56.43 -8.53 -31.21
C MET A 1 55.23 -8.00 -30.44
N SER A 2 54.13 -7.92 -31.17
CA SER A 2 52.81 -7.55 -30.68
C SER A 2 52.37 -8.52 -29.60
N HIS A 3 51.89 -8.04 -28.46
CA HIS A 3 50.73 -8.66 -27.80
C HIS A 3 49.88 -7.55 -27.18
N ASP A 4 48.71 -7.44 -27.77
CA ASP A 4 47.62 -6.52 -27.52
C ASP A 4 46.69 -7.14 -26.47
N LEU A 5 46.32 -6.41 -25.41
CA LEU A 5 45.18 -6.76 -24.55
C LEU A 5 44.52 -5.48 -24.01
N THR A 6 43.68 -4.93 -24.88
CA THR A 6 42.62 -3.96 -24.59
C THR A 6 41.55 -4.52 -23.63
N LEU A 7 41.37 -3.92 -22.46
CA LEU A 7 40.09 -3.95 -21.73
C LEU A 7 39.81 -2.58 -21.09
N ARG A 8 39.58 -1.57 -21.94
CA ARG A 8 38.81 -0.38 -21.56
C ARG A 8 37.34 -0.74 -21.72
N HIS A 9 36.68 -1.13 -20.64
CA HIS A 9 35.23 -1.26 -20.59
C HIS A 9 34.62 0.15 -20.67
N THR A 10 34.39 0.60 -21.90
CA THR A 10 33.54 1.74 -22.22
C THR A 10 32.10 1.32 -22.03
N TYR A 11 31.41 1.93 -21.06
CA TYR A 11 29.96 1.85 -20.94
C TYR A 11 29.31 2.29 -22.27
N PRO A 12 28.37 1.52 -22.84
CA PRO A 12 27.69 1.92 -24.06
C PRO A 12 26.79 3.15 -23.81
N PRO A 13 26.82 4.17 -24.68
CA PRO A 13 25.90 5.29 -24.61
C PRO A 13 24.51 4.83 -25.05
N TYR A 14 23.53 5.02 -24.17
CA TYR A 14 22.11 4.86 -24.47
C TYR A 14 21.74 5.84 -25.60
N SER A 15 21.52 5.32 -26.80
CA SER A 15 20.92 6.05 -27.91
C SER A 15 19.59 5.43 -28.32
N PHE A 16 18.62 6.31 -28.42
CA PHE A 16 17.21 6.15 -28.75
C PHE A 16 16.97 5.54 -30.16
N SER A 17 16.06 4.57 -30.25
CA SER A 17 15.13 4.40 -31.39
C SER A 17 13.98 3.51 -30.91
N SER A 18 12.78 4.05 -30.63
CA SER A 18 11.66 4.12 -31.59
C SER A 18 11.79 3.03 -32.65
N VAL A 19 11.02 1.95 -32.63
CA VAL A 19 9.59 1.90 -32.91
C VAL A 19 9.12 0.50 -32.56
N LEU A 20 8.03 0.37 -31.80
CA LEU A 20 6.93 -0.55 -32.10
C LEU A 20 5.77 -0.14 -31.18
N ARG A 21 4.87 0.63 -31.77
CA ARG A 21 3.54 0.96 -31.26
C ARG A 21 2.80 -0.33 -30.95
N CYS A 22 2.57 -0.61 -29.68
CA CYS A 22 1.37 -1.31 -29.27
C CYS A 22 0.33 -0.24 -28.93
N ASP A 23 -0.19 0.40 -29.98
CA ASP A 23 -1.43 1.17 -29.93
C ASP A 23 -2.59 0.18 -29.71
N CYS A 24 -2.72 -0.35 -28.50
CA CYS A 24 -3.96 -0.97 -28.04
C CYS A 24 -4.94 0.16 -27.64
N ARG A 25 -5.19 1.07 -28.58
CA ARG A 25 -6.25 2.08 -28.51
C ARG A 25 -7.55 1.37 -28.82
N ALA A 26 -8.02 0.58 -27.86
CA ALA A 26 -9.33 -0.04 -27.90
C ALA A 26 -10.37 1.07 -28.10
N HIS A 27 -10.99 1.05 -29.27
CA HIS A 27 -12.26 1.71 -29.58
C HIS A 27 -13.22 1.52 -28.41
N TYR A 28 -13.54 2.59 -27.69
CA TYR A 28 -14.82 2.66 -27.02
C TYR A 28 -15.83 3.18 -28.04
N PRO A 29 -16.80 2.37 -28.48
CA PRO A 29 -17.82 2.84 -29.40
C PRO A 29 -18.64 3.93 -28.71
N VAL A 30 -18.69 5.10 -29.35
CA VAL A 30 -19.71 6.13 -29.12
C VAL A 30 -21.07 5.52 -29.43
N PHE A 31 -21.66 4.84 -28.46
CA PHE A 31 -23.06 4.45 -28.49
C PHE A 31 -23.90 5.66 -28.06
N SER A 32 -24.43 6.31 -29.08
CA SER A 32 -25.65 7.09 -29.15
C SER A 32 -26.52 7.12 -27.89
N SER A 33 -26.91 8.33 -27.50
CA SER A 33 -28.05 8.63 -26.66
C SER A 33 -29.29 7.83 -27.08
N VAL A 34 -29.64 6.77 -26.36
CA VAL A 34 -30.95 6.10 -26.50
C VAL A 34 -31.45 5.64 -25.13
N THR A 35 -32.49 6.34 -24.67
CA THR A 35 -33.53 5.95 -23.71
C THR A 35 -33.11 5.36 -22.35
N LEU A 36 -33.51 6.07 -21.28
CA LEU A 36 -33.64 5.56 -19.91
C LEU A 36 -34.67 4.40 -19.89
N VAL A 37 -34.28 3.19 -20.29
CA VAL A 37 -35.02 1.99 -19.89
C VAL A 37 -34.71 1.77 -18.42
N ARG A 38 -35.71 2.04 -17.59
CA ARG A 38 -35.75 1.75 -16.15
C ARG A 38 -35.28 0.31 -15.90
N LYS A 39 -33.99 0.13 -15.60
CA LYS A 39 -33.45 -1.12 -15.05
C LYS A 39 -34.04 -1.30 -13.65
N LYS A 40 -35.25 -1.86 -13.59
CA LYS A 40 -35.71 -2.55 -12.39
C LYS A 40 -34.76 -3.72 -12.20
N ASN A 41 -34.18 -3.82 -11.01
CA ASN A 41 -33.43 -4.98 -10.51
C ASN A 41 -31.94 -5.04 -10.87
N PHE A 42 -31.22 -3.94 -10.73
CA PHE A 42 -29.86 -4.03 -10.18
C PHE A 42 -29.95 -4.00 -8.65
N PHE A 43 -30.56 -5.05 -8.09
CA PHE A 43 -30.54 -5.29 -6.65
C PHE A 43 -29.10 -5.66 -6.30
N PHE A 44 -28.31 -4.65 -5.95
CA PHE A 44 -27.02 -4.88 -5.30
C PHE A 44 -27.29 -5.73 -4.06
N ASN A 45 -26.79 -6.96 -4.05
CA ASN A 45 -26.68 -7.74 -2.83
C ASN A 45 -25.69 -7.00 -1.91
N LEU A 46 -26.20 -6.08 -1.09
CA LEU A 46 -25.42 -5.42 -0.05
C LEU A 46 -25.08 -6.48 1.00
N PRO A 47 -23.81 -6.66 1.39
CA PRO A 47 -23.45 -7.59 2.44
C PRO A 47 -24.22 -7.21 3.71
N ASP A 48 -24.88 -8.21 4.28
CA ASP A 48 -25.57 -8.11 5.55
C ASP A 48 -24.57 -7.66 6.63
N HIS A 49 -24.70 -6.40 7.02
CA HIS A 49 -23.85 -5.67 7.95
C HIS A 49 -24.26 -5.90 9.40
N THR A 50 -25.28 -6.74 9.65
CA THR A 50 -25.81 -6.98 11.00
C THR A 50 -24.98 -8.00 11.80
N LYS A 51 -24.10 -8.77 11.14
CA LYS A 51 -23.21 -9.70 11.83
C LYS A 51 -22.02 -8.95 12.43
N MET A 52 -22.20 -8.47 13.67
CA MET A 52 -21.09 -7.94 14.47
C MET A 52 -19.93 -8.97 14.47
N PRO A 53 -18.71 -8.59 14.03
CA PRO A 53 -17.65 -9.56 13.75
C PRO A 53 -17.16 -10.31 15.00
N SER A 54 -17.40 -9.79 16.21
CA SER A 54 -17.07 -10.43 17.48
C SER A 54 -17.80 -9.75 18.65
N LEU A 55 -18.42 -10.55 19.53
CA LEU A 55 -18.98 -10.13 20.82
C LEU A 55 -17.84 -10.01 21.85
N LYS A 56 -17.48 -8.79 22.23
CA LYS A 56 -16.38 -8.47 23.15
C LYS A 56 -16.84 -7.49 24.22
N THR A 57 -16.37 -7.68 25.45
CA THR A 57 -16.70 -6.80 26.59
C THR A 57 -16.07 -5.41 26.42
N PHE A 58 -16.61 -4.41 27.13
CA PHE A 58 -16.07 -3.04 27.09
C PHE A 58 -14.61 -2.96 27.57
N LYS A 59 -14.25 -3.71 28.62
CA LYS A 59 -12.88 -3.78 29.14
C LYS A 59 -11.90 -4.26 28.07
N THR A 60 -12.24 -5.32 27.34
CA THR A 60 -11.40 -5.83 26.23
C THR A 60 -11.32 -4.82 25.09
N LYS A 61 -12.44 -4.17 24.70
CA LYS A 61 -12.45 -3.10 23.69
C LYS A 61 -11.51 -1.95 24.07
N GLN A 62 -11.52 -1.54 25.34
CA GLN A 62 -10.66 -0.46 25.84
C GLN A 62 -9.18 -0.84 25.77
N LYS A 63 -8.82 -2.06 26.20
CA LYS A 63 -7.44 -2.58 26.11
C LYS A 63 -6.96 -2.63 24.65
N LEU A 64 -7.79 -3.15 23.74
CA LEU A 64 -7.48 -3.21 22.31
C LEU A 64 -7.28 -1.81 21.70
N GLY A 65 -8.16 -0.87 22.03
CA GLY A 65 -8.04 0.52 21.58
C GLY A 65 -6.76 1.20 22.10
N LYS A 66 -6.39 0.96 23.36
CA LYS A 66 -5.13 1.49 23.92
C LYS A 66 -3.91 0.89 23.24
N ALA A 67 -3.90 -0.43 23.00
CA ALA A 67 -2.82 -1.12 22.31
C ALA A 67 -2.65 -0.62 20.87
N GLN A 68 -3.75 -0.31 20.17
CA GLN A 68 -3.70 0.29 18.85
C GLN A 68 -3.09 1.70 18.89
N LYS A 69 -3.52 2.55 19.84
CA LYS A 69 -2.99 3.91 20.01
C LYS A 69 -1.50 3.94 20.37
N GLN A 70 -1.01 2.95 21.12
CA GLN A 70 0.41 2.84 21.48
C GLN A 70 1.29 2.40 20.30
N ASN A 71 0.72 1.70 19.32
CA ASN A 71 1.45 1.16 18.17
C ASN A 71 1.73 2.21 17.08
N ARG A 72 2.36 3.32 17.47
CA ARG A 72 2.68 4.46 16.61
C ARG A 72 4.21 4.67 16.49
N PRO A 73 4.69 5.21 15.35
CA PRO A 73 6.10 5.58 15.20
C PRO A 73 6.47 6.75 16.12
N LEU A 74 7.77 6.91 16.41
CA LEU A 74 8.27 8.04 17.19
C LEU A 74 8.13 9.33 16.37
N PRO A 75 7.65 10.46 16.95
CA PRO A 75 7.55 11.73 16.23
C PRO A 75 8.93 12.29 15.87
N GLN A 76 9.00 13.04 14.76
CA GLN A 76 10.27 13.54 14.24
C GLN A 76 10.91 14.59 15.16
N TRP A 77 10.15 15.54 15.69
CA TRP A 77 10.69 16.57 16.59
C TRP A 77 11.34 15.97 17.85
N VAL A 78 10.87 14.81 18.32
CA VAL A 78 11.48 14.09 19.46
C VAL A 78 12.88 13.57 19.10
N ARG A 79 13.10 13.14 17.85
CA ARG A 79 14.42 12.70 17.37
C ARG A 79 15.42 13.83 17.28
N LEU A 80 14.93 15.05 17.05
CA LEU A 80 15.73 16.26 16.90
C LEU A 80 16.07 16.91 18.26
N ARG A 81 15.49 16.45 19.38
CA ARG A 81 15.86 16.95 20.71
C ARG A 81 17.29 16.54 21.07
N THR A 82 18.04 17.47 21.63
CA THR A 82 19.40 17.24 22.15
C THR A 82 19.39 16.18 23.26
N ASN A 83 20.43 15.35 23.32
CA ASN A 83 20.62 14.28 24.32
C ASN A 83 19.51 13.20 24.33
N ASN A 84 18.83 12.95 23.21
CA ASN A 84 17.89 11.84 23.11
C ASN A 84 18.57 10.55 22.60
N LYS A 85 18.64 9.52 23.45
CA LYS A 85 19.15 8.17 23.12
C LYS A 85 18.16 7.35 22.28
N ASN A 86 16.85 7.59 22.41
CA ASN A 86 15.84 6.75 21.80
C ASN A 86 15.44 7.24 20.40
N ARG A 87 15.83 6.49 19.36
CA ARG A 87 15.59 6.85 17.94
C ARG A 87 14.35 6.19 17.32
N TYR A 88 13.91 5.07 17.89
CA TYR A 88 12.77 4.28 17.42
C TYR A 88 11.91 3.81 18.60
N ASN A 89 10.67 3.40 18.35
CA ASN A 89 9.84 2.85 19.43
C ASN A 89 10.13 1.36 19.62
N ALA A 90 10.98 1.01 20.58
CA ALA A 90 11.34 -0.37 20.89
C ALA A 90 10.12 -1.23 21.30
N LYS A 91 9.08 -0.61 21.88
CA LYS A 91 7.85 -1.29 22.32
C LYS A 91 6.77 -1.35 21.23
N ARG A 92 7.10 -1.01 19.98
CA ARG A 92 6.18 -1.11 18.85
C ARG A 92 5.90 -2.59 18.56
N ARG A 93 4.64 -2.92 18.23
CA ARG A 93 4.20 -4.32 18.07
C ARG A 93 3.70 -4.59 16.65
N HIS A 94 4.05 -5.73 16.08
CA HIS A 94 3.41 -6.23 14.87
C HIS A 94 2.47 -7.40 15.20
N TRP A 95 1.27 -7.41 14.62
CA TRP A 95 0.21 -8.36 14.98
C TRP A 95 0.50 -9.81 14.57
N LYS A 96 1.32 -10.03 13.54
CA LYS A 96 1.78 -11.37 13.17
C LYS A 96 2.86 -11.91 14.12
N ARG A 97 3.71 -11.03 14.67
CA ARG A 97 4.87 -11.44 15.48
C ARG A 97 4.54 -11.64 16.95
N THR A 98 3.82 -10.69 17.56
CA THR A 98 3.55 -10.73 19.02
C THR A 98 2.06 -10.55 19.29
N LYS A 99 1.48 -11.50 20.02
CA LYS A 99 0.05 -11.52 20.41
C LYS A 99 -0.17 -10.75 21.72
N LEU A 100 -1.40 -10.26 21.91
CA LEU A 100 -1.74 -9.38 23.03
C LEU A 100 -2.11 -10.14 24.32
N GLY A 101 -2.47 -11.42 24.24
CA GLY A 101 -2.72 -12.27 25.42
C GLY A 101 -3.79 -11.73 26.38
N ILE A 102 -4.85 -11.10 25.83
CA ILE A 102 -5.92 -10.40 26.57
C ILE A 102 -7.29 -10.84 26.06
#